data_AF-A0ABD5L713-F1
#
_entry.id   AF-A0ABD5L713-F1
#
_cell.length_a   1.000
_cell.length_b   1.000
_cell.length_c   1.000
_cell.angle_alpha   90.00
_cell.angle_beta   90.00
_cell.angle_gamma   90.00
#
_symmetry.space_group_name_H-M   'P 1'
#
loop_
_entity.id
_entity.type
_entity.pdbx_description
1 polymer ?
#
loop_
_entity_poly.entity_id
_entity_poly.type
_entity_poly.pdbx_seq_one_letter_code
_entity_poly.pdbx_strand_id
1 'polypeptide(L)'
;MNILSYKSLMFNYLGIIGKYNNAQWNLPFYAQKIIVSINNSMLICEKIIELSSAQIQNWINELKSISNFINMNDISSSREALSKMQLDSSNIINGILLQISVLKDCVHTLEDIMSTPEVFFGDPEISELNEFKNDVIGFFNIEVNFQVYLFGLLSDYKTLNNIFSISIQPYDYEQYNSMSVVKVQTEASFVKVKELRLSL
;
A
#
# COMPACT_ATOMS: atom_id res chain seq x y z
N MET A 1 9.72 -7.85 2.91
CA MET A 1 9.60 -7.45 1.50
C MET A 1 8.90 -6.10 1.47
N ASN A 2 9.42 -5.11 0.75
CA ASN A 2 8.88 -3.75 0.68
C ASN A 2 8.17 -3.50 -0.66
N ILE A 3 7.56 -2.33 -0.84
CA ILE A 3 6.76 -2.03 -2.04
C ILE A 3 7.61 -2.02 -3.32
N LEU A 4 8.87 -1.60 -3.24
CA LEU A 4 9.82 -1.65 -4.36
C LEU A 4 10.12 -3.08 -4.81
N SER A 5 10.18 -4.02 -3.87
CA SER A 5 10.37 -5.45 -4.18
C SER A 5 9.18 -5.99 -4.98
N TYR A 6 7.95 -5.65 -4.61
CA TYR A 6 6.75 -6.03 -5.37
C TYR A 6 6.74 -5.45 -6.78
N LYS A 7 7.06 -4.15 -6.92
CA LYS A 7 7.18 -3.51 -8.23
C LYS A 7 8.19 -4.22 -9.13
N SER A 8 9.35 -4.62 -8.58
CA SER A 8 10.36 -5.37 -9.34
C SER A 8 9.89 -6.76 -9.74
N LEU A 9 9.18 -7.49 -8.86
CA LEU A 9 8.61 -8.79 -9.18
C LEU A 9 7.58 -8.69 -10.31
N MET A 10 6.70 -7.69 -10.26
CA MET A 10 5.72 -7.41 -11.31
C MET A 10 6.38 -7.09 -12.65
N PHE A 11 7.42 -6.27 -12.65
CA PHE A 11 8.18 -5.96 -13.86
C PHE A 11 8.83 -7.21 -14.49
N ASN A 12 9.36 -8.12 -13.68
CA ASN A 12 9.90 -9.38 -14.19
C ASN A 12 8.81 -10.24 -14.83
N TYR A 13 7.63 -10.32 -14.21
CA TYR A 13 6.49 -11.06 -14.76
C TYR A 13 5.92 -10.44 -16.04
N LEU A 14 6.02 -9.12 -16.20
CA LEU A 14 5.67 -8.45 -17.46
C LEU A 14 6.46 -9.04 -18.64
N GLY A 15 7.77 -9.26 -18.46
CA GLY A 15 8.63 -9.89 -19.46
C GLY A 15 8.28 -11.35 -19.71
N ILE A 16 7.96 -12.10 -18.66
CA ILE A 16 7.55 -13.52 -18.76
C ILE A 16 6.25 -13.66 -19.55
N ILE A 17 5.22 -12.86 -19.22
CA ILE A 17 3.92 -12.93 -19.91
C ILE A 17 4.02 -12.39 -21.34
N GLY A 18 4.91 -11.43 -21.60
CA GLY A 18 5.12 -10.85 -22.93
C GLY A 18 5.52 -11.87 -24.01
N LYS A 19 6.10 -13.02 -23.63
CA LYS A 19 6.51 -14.07 -24.58
C LYS A 19 5.32 -14.72 -25.31
N TYR A 20 4.12 -14.67 -24.73
CA TYR A 20 2.92 -15.30 -25.29
C TYR A 20 2.18 -14.44 -26.33
N ASN A 21 2.69 -13.26 -26.69
CA ASN A 21 2.05 -12.37 -27.66
C ASN A 21 2.00 -12.92 -29.09
N ASN A 22 2.86 -13.89 -29.41
CA ASN A 22 2.91 -14.54 -30.73
C ASN A 22 2.58 -16.04 -30.65
N ALA A 23 2.02 -16.50 -29.53
CA ALA A 23 1.67 -17.90 -29.30
C ALA A 23 0.47 -18.34 -30.14
N GLN A 24 0.27 -19.64 -30.27
CA GLN A 24 -0.95 -20.22 -30.85
C GLN A 24 -2.14 -20.07 -29.87
N TRP A 25 -3.34 -20.42 -30.34
CA TRP A 25 -4.61 -20.29 -29.58
C TRP A 25 -4.95 -18.84 -29.19
N ASN A 26 -5.88 -18.69 -28.25
CA ASN A 26 -6.30 -17.40 -27.70
C ASN A 26 -5.34 -16.88 -26.60
N LEU A 27 -4.17 -17.51 -26.39
CA LEU A 27 -3.20 -17.09 -25.37
C LEU A 27 -2.76 -15.62 -25.47
N PRO A 28 -2.53 -15.05 -26.67
CA PRO A 28 -2.21 -13.63 -26.78
C PRO A 28 -3.28 -12.72 -26.16
N PHE A 29 -4.57 -13.05 -26.33
CA PHE A 29 -5.66 -12.27 -25.75
C PHE A 29 -5.64 -12.28 -24.22
N TYR A 30 -5.44 -13.45 -23.60
CA TYR A 30 -5.38 -13.56 -22.14
C TYR A 30 -4.09 -12.95 -21.57
N ALA A 31 -2.96 -13.14 -22.25
CA ALA A 31 -1.70 -12.51 -21.89
C ALA A 31 -1.82 -10.98 -21.85
N GLN A 32 -2.52 -10.37 -22.81
CA GLN A 32 -2.75 -8.92 -22.82
C GLN A 32 -3.58 -8.45 -21.62
N LYS A 33 -4.61 -9.19 -21.20
CA LYS A 33 -5.37 -8.88 -19.98
C LYS A 33 -4.47 -8.93 -18.73
N ILE A 34 -3.63 -9.95 -18.62
CA ILE A 34 -2.70 -10.10 -17.49
C ILE A 34 -1.65 -8.97 -17.50
N ILE A 35 -1.11 -8.61 -18.66
CA ILE A 35 -0.19 -7.48 -18.83
C ILE A 35 -0.83 -6.18 -18.32
N VAL A 36 -2.10 -5.94 -18.63
CA VAL A 36 -2.84 -4.78 -18.10
C VAL A 36 -2.94 -4.84 -16.58
N SER A 37 -3.27 -6.00 -15.99
CA SER A 37 -3.29 -6.19 -14.54
C SER A 37 -1.92 -5.95 -13.88
N ILE A 38 -0.83 -6.43 -14.49
CA ILE A 38 0.54 -6.20 -14.03
C ILE A 38 0.84 -4.69 -14.03
N ASN A 39 0.56 -4.00 -15.13
CA ASN A 39 0.79 -2.57 -15.26
C ASN A 39 -0.02 -1.76 -14.23
N ASN A 40 -1.29 -2.11 -14.01
CA ASN A 40 -2.12 -1.46 -12.99
C ASN A 40 -1.52 -1.62 -11.59
N SER A 41 -1.04 -2.82 -11.26
CA SER A 41 -0.46 -3.12 -9.95
C SER A 41 0.87 -2.40 -9.73
N MET A 42 1.68 -2.25 -10.79
CA MET A 42 2.89 -1.43 -10.76
C MET A 42 2.59 0.06 -10.58
N LEU A 43 1.58 0.60 -11.30
CA LEU A 43 1.14 1.99 -11.14
C LEU A 43 0.63 2.26 -9.72
N ILE A 44 -0.04 1.28 -9.12
CA ILE A 44 -0.46 1.36 -7.72
C ILE A 44 0.74 1.43 -6.79
N CYS A 45 1.79 0.63 -7.00
CA CYS A 45 3.02 0.75 -6.24
C CYS A 45 3.58 2.18 -6.29
N GLU A 46 3.65 2.78 -7.48
CA GLU A 46 4.14 4.14 -7.68
C GLU A 46 3.29 5.18 -6.94
N LYS A 47 1.96 5.10 -7.07
CA LYS A 47 1.04 6.01 -6.38
C LYS A 47 1.17 5.91 -4.86
N ILE A 48 1.29 4.71 -4.31
CA ILE A 48 1.47 4.54 -2.86
C ILE A 48 2.81 5.13 -2.41
N ILE A 49 3.90 4.92 -3.15
CA ILE A 49 5.21 5.52 -2.85
C ILE A 49 5.10 7.05 -2.89
N GLU A 50 4.48 7.61 -3.92
CA GLU A 50 4.33 9.05 -4.13
C GLU A 50 3.51 9.70 -3.02
N LEU A 51 2.33 9.13 -2.71
CA LEU A 51 1.45 9.59 -1.63
C LEU A 51 2.16 9.58 -0.27
N SER A 52 3.03 8.61 -0.05
CA SER A 52 3.58 8.31 1.27
C SER A 52 4.92 9.01 1.55
N SER A 53 5.83 9.05 0.57
CA SER A 53 7.23 9.43 0.82
C SER A 53 7.39 10.89 1.22
N ALA A 54 6.74 11.80 0.50
CA ALA A 54 6.76 13.23 0.82
C ALA A 54 6.13 13.49 2.19
N GLN A 55 5.01 12.84 2.47
CA GLN A 55 4.28 13.06 3.70
C GLN A 55 5.01 12.54 4.95
N ILE A 56 5.69 11.39 4.85
CA ILE A 56 6.55 10.90 5.93
C ILE A 56 7.63 11.92 6.28
N GLN A 57 8.25 12.54 5.26
CA GLN A 57 9.25 13.57 5.51
C GLN A 57 8.65 14.83 6.14
N ASN A 58 7.44 15.22 5.74
CA ASN A 58 6.70 16.32 6.36
C ASN A 58 6.40 16.01 7.84
N TRP A 59 5.91 14.81 8.15
CA TRP A 59 5.65 14.39 9.53
C TRP A 59 6.91 14.40 10.40
N ILE A 60 8.07 13.97 9.88
CA ILE A 60 9.33 14.07 10.62
C ILE A 60 9.66 15.53 10.97
N ASN A 61 9.41 16.46 10.05
CA ASN A 61 9.66 17.88 10.29
C ASN A 61 8.67 18.46 11.31
N GLU A 62 7.39 18.14 11.18
CA GLU A 62 6.35 18.56 12.14
C GLU A 62 6.65 18.02 13.54
N LEU A 63 7.08 16.76 13.67
CA LEU A 63 7.46 16.19 14.96
C LEU A 63 8.66 16.91 15.60
N LYS A 64 9.62 17.38 14.80
CA LYS A 64 10.72 18.22 15.30
C LYS A 64 10.21 19.58 15.79
N SER A 65 9.27 20.19 15.06
CA SER A 65 8.60 21.43 15.49
C SER A 65 7.84 21.22 16.79
N ILE A 66 7.11 20.11 16.92
CA ILE A 66 6.38 19.74 18.14
C ILE A 66 7.36 19.59 19.31
N SER A 67 8.52 18.97 19.14
CA SER A 67 9.56 18.91 20.17
C SER A 67 10.01 20.29 20.65
N ASN A 68 10.09 21.28 19.75
CA ASN A 68 10.40 22.66 20.14
C ASN A 68 9.25 23.31 20.92
N PHE A 69 8.01 23.13 20.49
CA PHE A 69 6.82 23.63 21.19
C PHE A 69 6.71 23.01 22.60
N ILE A 70 7.02 21.72 22.74
CA ILE A 70 7.11 21.03 24.03
C ILE A 70 8.13 21.74 24.95
N ASN A 71 9.32 22.05 24.45
CA ASN A 71 10.36 22.74 25.23
C ASN A 71 9.94 24.16 25.65
N MET A 72 9.07 24.79 24.86
CA MET A 72 8.49 26.10 25.15
C MET A 72 7.22 26.03 26.02
N ASN A 73 6.79 24.82 26.42
CA ASN A 73 5.51 24.58 27.09
C ASN A 73 4.27 25.05 26.29
N ASP A 74 4.39 25.13 24.96
CA ASP A 74 3.30 25.55 24.07
C ASP A 74 2.44 24.35 23.63
N ILE A 75 1.48 23.98 24.49
CA ILE A 75 0.56 22.88 24.24
C ILE A 75 -0.33 23.16 23.02
N SER A 76 -0.74 24.42 22.82
CA SER A 76 -1.66 24.79 21.73
C SER A 76 -1.04 24.49 20.36
N SER A 77 0.19 24.96 20.14
CA SER A 77 0.90 24.73 18.88
C SER A 77 1.22 23.25 18.66
N SER A 78 1.60 22.52 19.71
CA SER A 78 1.79 21.06 19.61
C SER A 78 0.52 20.34 19.16
N ARG A 79 -0.64 20.74 19.69
CA ARG A 79 -1.95 20.15 19.40
C ARG A 79 -2.43 20.46 17.99
N GLU A 80 -2.24 21.69 17.54
CA GLU A 80 -2.54 22.09 16.16
C GLU A 80 -1.73 21.26 15.16
N ALA A 81 -0.43 21.12 15.40
CA ALA A 81 0.45 20.32 14.54
C ALA A 81 0.03 18.83 14.50
N LEU A 82 -0.24 18.21 15.65
CA LEU A 82 -0.73 16.82 15.69
C LEU A 82 -2.08 16.65 14.95
N SER A 83 -2.99 17.61 15.07
CA SER A 83 -4.29 17.58 14.38
C SER A 83 -4.12 17.65 12.86
N LYS A 84 -3.22 18.49 12.38
CA LYS A 84 -2.85 18.56 10.96
C LYS A 84 -2.25 17.23 10.48
N MET A 85 -1.34 16.65 11.25
CA MET A 85 -0.75 15.34 10.93
C MET A 85 -1.81 14.23 10.86
N GLN A 86 -2.82 14.27 11.73
CA GLN A 86 -3.97 13.35 11.69
C GLN A 86 -4.76 13.52 10.39
N LEU A 87 -5.07 14.74 9.96
CA LEU A 87 -5.78 15.00 8.71
C LEU A 87 -5.01 14.46 7.51
N ASP A 88 -3.70 14.74 7.44
CA ASP A 88 -2.83 14.24 6.38
C ASP A 88 -2.79 12.71 6.33
N SER A 89 -2.76 12.07 7.51
CA SER A 89 -2.79 10.61 7.62
C SER A 89 -4.12 10.03 7.13
N SER A 90 -5.25 10.66 7.44
CA SER A 90 -6.56 10.27 6.93
C SER A 90 -6.64 10.33 5.40
N ASN A 91 -6.03 11.35 4.80
CA ASN A 91 -5.96 11.47 3.34
C ASN A 91 -5.15 10.33 2.70
N ILE A 92 -4.03 9.94 3.30
CA ILE A 92 -3.24 8.79 2.82
C ILE A 92 -4.03 7.49 2.96
N ILE A 93 -4.69 7.26 4.09
CA ILE A 93 -5.53 6.08 4.33
C ILE A 93 -6.58 5.95 3.21
N ASN A 94 -7.26 7.04 2.87
CA ASN A 94 -8.23 7.06 1.78
C ASN A 94 -7.57 6.79 0.42
N GLY A 95 -6.41 7.39 0.16
CA GLY A 95 -5.62 7.13 -1.06
C GLY A 95 -5.25 5.66 -1.23
N ILE A 96 -4.80 5.00 -0.15
CA ILE A 96 -4.47 3.57 -0.14
C ILE A 96 -5.73 2.71 -0.36
N LEU A 97 -6.84 3.02 0.32
CA LEU A 97 -8.11 2.29 0.17
C LEU A 97 -8.60 2.30 -1.28
N LEU A 98 -8.48 3.44 -1.97
CA LEU A 98 -8.82 3.54 -3.39
C LEU A 98 -7.96 2.62 -4.25
N GLN A 99 -6.66 2.52 -3.97
CA GLN A 99 -5.78 1.63 -4.74
C GLN A 99 -6.07 0.15 -4.47
N ILE A 100 -6.37 -0.22 -3.21
CA ILE A 100 -6.76 -1.59 -2.86
C ILE A 100 -8.00 -2.03 -3.64
N SER A 101 -8.96 -1.13 -3.89
CA SER A 101 -10.13 -1.44 -4.71
C SER A 101 -9.73 -1.84 -6.14
N VAL A 102 -8.76 -1.14 -6.74
CA VAL A 102 -8.29 -1.44 -8.10
C VAL A 102 -7.53 -2.78 -8.17
N LEU A 103 -6.77 -3.14 -7.13
CA LEU A 103 -6.10 -4.45 -7.09
C LEU A 103 -7.10 -5.61 -7.00
N LYS A 104 -8.21 -5.42 -6.29
CA LYS A 104 -9.27 -6.43 -6.27
C LYS A 104 -9.74 -6.74 -7.69
N ASP A 105 -9.95 -5.74 -8.53
CA ASP A 105 -10.34 -5.96 -9.93
C ASP A 105 -9.27 -6.71 -10.72
N CYS A 106 -7.98 -6.48 -10.41
CA CYS A 106 -6.87 -7.24 -10.99
C CYS A 106 -6.93 -8.73 -10.62
N VAL A 107 -7.18 -9.05 -9.35
CA VAL A 107 -7.34 -10.44 -8.89
C VAL A 107 -8.53 -11.12 -9.54
N HIS A 108 -9.70 -10.48 -9.58
CA HIS A 108 -10.88 -11.04 -10.25
C HIS A 108 -10.59 -11.33 -11.74
N THR A 109 -9.87 -10.43 -12.42
CA THR A 109 -9.46 -10.66 -13.81
C THR A 109 -8.59 -11.91 -13.95
N LEU A 110 -7.67 -12.16 -13.03
CA LEU A 110 -6.83 -13.36 -13.05
C LEU A 110 -7.64 -14.63 -12.75
N GLU A 111 -8.56 -14.59 -11.78
CA GLU A 111 -9.45 -15.70 -11.45
C GLU A 111 -10.38 -16.06 -12.63
N ASP A 112 -10.92 -15.06 -13.31
CA ASP A 112 -11.73 -15.25 -14.51
C ASP A 112 -10.93 -15.92 -15.64
N ILE A 113 -9.68 -15.48 -15.84
CA ILE A 113 -8.79 -16.11 -16.82
C ILE A 113 -8.53 -17.56 -16.43
N MET A 114 -8.15 -17.82 -15.16
CA MET A 114 -7.85 -19.16 -14.64
C MET A 114 -9.06 -20.12 -14.65
N SER A 115 -10.29 -19.60 -14.62
CA SER A 115 -11.52 -20.39 -14.67
C SER A 115 -12.03 -20.61 -16.10
N THR A 116 -11.46 -19.94 -17.11
CA THR A 116 -11.94 -20.04 -18.49
C THR A 116 -11.57 -21.39 -19.12
N PRO A 117 -12.55 -22.24 -19.48
CA PRO A 117 -12.34 -23.57 -20.07
C PRO A 117 -11.42 -23.56 -21.28
N GLU A 118 -11.64 -22.63 -22.21
CA GLU A 118 -10.95 -22.59 -23.50
C GLU A 118 -9.44 -22.32 -23.40
N VAL A 119 -8.99 -21.77 -22.26
CA VAL A 119 -7.56 -21.62 -21.94
C VAL A 119 -6.98 -22.95 -21.46
N PHE A 120 -7.74 -23.77 -20.73
CA PHE A 120 -7.21 -24.93 -20.01
C PHE A 120 -7.64 -26.30 -20.56
N PHE A 121 -8.49 -26.34 -21.60
CA PHE A 121 -8.89 -27.57 -22.30
C PHE A 121 -8.12 -27.80 -23.62
N GLY A 122 -7.05 -27.04 -23.89
CA GLY A 122 -6.06 -27.44 -24.88
C GLY A 122 -5.39 -28.76 -24.48
N ASP A 123 -4.96 -29.55 -25.47
CA ASP A 123 -4.38 -30.89 -25.26
C ASP A 123 -3.36 -30.89 -24.10
N PRO A 124 -3.53 -31.70 -23.05
CA PRO A 124 -2.69 -31.68 -21.84
C PRO A 124 -1.20 -31.97 -22.09
N GLU A 125 -0.83 -32.37 -23.31
CA GLU A 125 0.54 -32.64 -23.76
C GLU A 125 1.28 -31.39 -24.28
N ILE A 126 0.65 -30.21 -24.32
CA ILE A 126 1.24 -28.99 -24.89
C ILE A 126 2.04 -28.23 -23.83
N SER A 127 3.38 -28.30 -23.92
CA SER A 127 4.33 -27.63 -23.02
C SER A 127 4.02 -26.15 -22.81
N GLU A 128 3.71 -25.41 -23.89
CA GLU A 128 3.48 -23.96 -23.85
C GLU A 128 2.24 -23.56 -23.05
N LEU A 129 1.18 -24.38 -23.08
CA LEU A 129 -0.04 -24.12 -22.30
C LEU A 129 0.17 -24.36 -20.81
N ASN A 130 0.89 -25.43 -20.46
CA ASN A 130 1.25 -25.72 -19.08
C ASN A 130 2.20 -24.66 -18.51
N GLU A 131 3.15 -24.16 -19.31
CA GLU A 131 3.99 -23.02 -18.94
C GLU A 131 3.17 -21.77 -18.70
N PHE A 132 2.25 -21.42 -19.61
CA PHE A 132 1.38 -20.26 -19.46
C PHE A 132 0.60 -20.33 -18.14
N LYS A 133 -0.02 -21.48 -17.86
CA LYS A 133 -0.74 -21.71 -16.61
C LYS A 133 0.12 -21.46 -15.38
N ASN A 134 1.34 -22.00 -15.36
CA ASN A 134 2.25 -21.82 -14.23
C ASN A 134 2.68 -20.36 -14.08
N ASP A 135 2.91 -19.64 -15.18
CA ASP A 135 3.23 -18.21 -15.17
C ASP A 135 2.06 -17.37 -14.64
N VAL A 136 0.82 -17.68 -15.02
CA VAL A 136 -0.39 -17.01 -14.49
C VAL A 136 -0.54 -17.25 -12.98
N ILE A 137 -0.38 -18.49 -12.52
CA ILE A 137 -0.43 -18.84 -11.09
C ILE A 137 0.68 -18.12 -10.32
N GLY A 138 1.88 -18.05 -10.90
CA GLY A 138 3.01 -17.32 -10.34
C GLY A 138 2.68 -15.84 -10.11
N PHE A 139 2.10 -15.16 -11.12
CA PHE A 139 1.68 -13.77 -10.98
C PHE A 139 0.52 -13.60 -9.99
N PHE A 140 -0.48 -14.47 -10.02
CA PHE A 140 -1.61 -14.44 -9.08
C PHE A 140 -1.13 -14.47 -7.62
N ASN A 141 -0.16 -15.33 -7.29
CA ASN A 141 0.41 -15.39 -5.95
C ASN A 141 1.13 -14.09 -5.55
N ILE A 142 1.84 -13.44 -6.49
CA ILE A 142 2.47 -12.14 -6.24
C ILE A 142 1.41 -11.08 -5.97
N GLU A 143 0.34 -11.06 -6.77
CA GLU A 143 -0.75 -10.10 -6.67
C GLU A 143 -1.50 -10.20 -5.34
N VAL A 144 -1.87 -11.42 -4.93
CA VAL A 144 -2.51 -11.67 -3.62
C VAL A 144 -1.60 -11.22 -2.46
N ASN A 145 -0.31 -11.57 -2.52
CA ASN A 145 0.65 -11.16 -1.50
C ASN A 145 0.83 -9.63 -1.45
N PHE A 146 0.79 -8.96 -2.60
CA PHE A 146 0.86 -7.51 -2.67
C PHE A 146 -0.35 -6.85 -1.99
N GLN A 147 -1.57 -7.38 -2.20
CA GLN A 147 -2.75 -6.88 -1.51
C GLN A 147 -2.65 -7.05 0.01
N VAL A 148 -2.21 -8.23 0.48
CA VAL A 148 -1.98 -8.47 1.92
C VAL A 148 -0.97 -7.47 2.48
N TYR A 149 0.11 -7.22 1.76
CA TYR A 149 1.09 -6.20 2.14
C TYR A 149 0.47 -4.80 2.25
N LEU A 150 -0.35 -4.37 1.28
CA LEU A 150 -1.02 -3.07 1.35
C LEU A 150 -2.03 -2.98 2.50
N PHE A 151 -2.71 -4.07 2.86
CA PHE A 151 -3.55 -4.10 4.07
C PHE A 151 -2.73 -3.92 5.34
N GLY A 152 -1.53 -4.52 5.41
CA GLY A 152 -0.58 -4.28 6.50
C GLY A 152 -0.16 -2.82 6.58
N LEU A 153 0.24 -2.23 5.46
CA LEU A 153 0.61 -0.82 5.37
C LEU A 153 -0.55 0.10 5.77
N LEU A 154 -1.77 -0.18 5.30
CA LEU A 154 -2.98 0.54 5.67
C LEU A 154 -3.23 0.48 7.19
N SER A 155 -3.01 -0.67 7.81
CA SER A 155 -3.12 -0.85 9.26
C SER A 155 -2.10 0.01 10.01
N ASP A 156 -0.87 0.11 9.51
CA ASP A 156 0.17 0.97 10.09
C ASP A 156 -0.21 2.46 9.98
N TYR A 157 -0.76 2.89 8.85
CA TYR A 157 -1.27 4.26 8.69
C TYR A 157 -2.44 4.55 9.63
N LYS A 158 -3.39 3.61 9.80
CA LYS A 158 -4.49 3.76 10.76
C LYS A 158 -3.99 3.84 12.20
N THR A 159 -2.99 3.03 12.54
CA THR A 159 -2.34 3.09 13.86
C THR A 159 -1.70 4.45 14.08
N LEU A 160 -0.95 4.95 13.09
CA LEU A 160 -0.36 6.28 13.15
C LEU A 160 -1.42 7.39 13.27
N ASN A 161 -2.51 7.28 12.51
CA ASN A 161 -3.66 8.20 12.59
C ASN A 161 -4.22 8.27 14.01
N ASN A 162 -4.36 7.11 14.67
CA ASN A 162 -4.85 7.03 16.04
C ASN A 162 -3.87 7.62 17.05
N ILE A 163 -2.55 7.49 16.81
CA ILE A 163 -1.53 8.12 17.67
C ILE A 163 -1.60 9.65 17.54
N PHE A 164 -1.76 10.16 16.31
CA PHE A 164 -1.98 11.58 16.06
C PHE A 164 -3.32 12.07 16.62
N SER A 165 -4.32 11.18 16.63
CA SER A 165 -5.64 11.49 17.13
C SER A 165 -5.58 11.87 18.59
N ILE A 166 -6.05 13.07 18.85
CA ILE A 166 -6.32 13.56 20.18
C ILE A 166 -7.81 13.27 20.35
N SER A 167 -8.15 12.06 20.78
CA SER A 167 -9.53 11.81 21.19
C SER A 167 -9.81 12.79 22.33
N ILE A 168 -10.48 13.89 22.03
CA ILE A 168 -11.13 14.71 23.04
C ILE A 168 -12.25 13.82 23.55
N GLN A 169 -11.95 12.94 24.50
CA GLN A 169 -13.00 12.39 25.34
C GLN A 169 -13.56 13.61 26.09
N PRO A 170 -14.82 14.00 25.85
CA PRO A 170 -15.37 15.23 26.43
C PRO A 170 -15.40 15.20 27.96
N TYR A 171 -15.19 14.02 28.55
CA TYR A 171 -15.18 13.78 29.98
C TYR A 171 -13.79 13.93 30.64
N ASP A 172 -12.69 14.05 29.89
CA ASP A 172 -11.31 14.09 30.42
C ASP A 172 -10.42 15.15 29.76
N TYR A 173 -11.03 16.27 29.35
CA TYR A 173 -10.38 17.35 28.60
C TYR A 173 -9.07 17.84 29.24
N GLU A 174 -8.99 17.96 30.57
CA GLU A 174 -7.79 18.43 31.26
C GLU A 174 -6.63 17.43 31.23
N GLN A 175 -6.90 16.12 31.37
CA GLN A 175 -5.87 15.09 31.25
C GLN A 175 -5.32 14.99 29.82
N TYR A 176 -6.21 15.02 28.83
CA TYR A 176 -5.82 14.97 27.42
C TYR A 176 -5.22 16.28 26.91
N ASN A 177 -5.43 17.41 27.58
CA ASN A 177 -4.77 18.68 27.26
C ASN A 177 -3.51 18.94 28.11
N SER A 178 -2.81 17.87 28.53
CA SER A 178 -1.57 17.97 29.31
C SER A 178 -0.33 17.84 28.43
N MET A 179 0.75 18.54 28.82
CA MET A 179 2.05 18.46 28.15
C MET A 179 2.68 17.06 28.27
N SER A 180 2.37 16.30 29.32
CA SER A 180 2.79 14.90 29.46
C SER A 180 2.23 14.01 28.36
N VAL A 181 0.94 14.17 28.02
CA VAL A 181 0.30 13.39 26.95
C VAL A 181 0.89 13.77 25.60
N VAL A 182 1.11 15.07 25.34
CA VAL A 182 1.78 15.53 24.10
C VAL A 182 3.14 14.85 23.93
N LYS A 183 3.98 14.83 24.97
CA LYS A 183 5.32 14.20 24.94
C LYS A 183 5.25 12.72 24.54
N VAL A 184 4.40 11.95 25.22
CA VAL A 184 4.23 10.51 24.95
C VAL A 184 3.74 10.27 23.51
N GLN A 185 2.79 11.09 23.04
CA GLN A 185 2.29 10.99 21.67
C GLN A 185 3.36 11.34 20.63
N THR A 186 4.16 12.37 20.87
CA THR A 186 5.26 12.77 19.98
C THR A 186 6.32 11.67 19.89
N GLU A 187 6.68 11.03 21.00
CA GLU A 187 7.62 9.92 21.04
C GLU A 187 7.09 8.70 20.27
N ALA A 188 5.85 8.28 20.54
CA ALA A 188 5.20 7.18 19.83
C ALA A 188 5.09 7.47 18.31
N SER A 189 4.81 8.72 17.95
CA SER A 189 4.74 9.17 16.56
C SER A 189 6.09 9.06 15.86
N PHE A 190 7.19 9.47 16.50
CA PHE A 190 8.54 9.35 15.93
C PHE A 190 8.88 7.89 15.62
N VAL A 191 8.59 6.98 16.55
CA VAL A 191 8.83 5.55 16.36
C VAL A 191 8.04 5.04 15.15
N LYS A 192 6.73 5.32 15.12
CA LYS A 192 5.86 4.76 14.08
C LYS A 192 6.12 5.34 12.69
N VAL A 193 6.42 6.64 12.58
CA VAL A 193 6.82 7.26 11.31
C VAL A 193 8.14 6.67 10.77
N LYS A 194 9.09 6.35 11.66
CA LYS A 194 10.34 5.71 11.26
C LYS A 194 10.13 4.27 10.77
N GLU A 195 9.27 3.50 11.43
CA GLU A 195 8.88 2.16 10.96
C GLU A 195 8.24 2.22 9.57
N LEU A 196 7.26 3.10 9.37
CA LEU A 196 6.58 3.30 8.08
C LEU A 196 7.57 3.64 6.96
N ARG A 197 8.57 4.47 7.24
CA ARG A 197 9.61 4.82 6.28
C ARG A 197 10.42 3.62 5.80
N LEU A 198 10.64 2.63 6.67
CA LEU A 198 11.38 1.41 6.33
C LEU A 198 10.52 0.38 5.58
N SER A 199 9.20 0.47 5.73
CA SER A 199 8.26 -0.41 5.05
C SER A 199 8.07 -0.03 3.57
N LEU A 200 8.19 1.25 3.19
CA LEU A 200 8.22 1.71 1.80
C LEU A 200 9.53 1.29 1.10
#